data_AF-A0A1Y2K4T9-F1
#
_entry.id   AF-A0A1Y2K4T9-F1
#
_cell.length_a   1.000
_cell.length_b   1.000
_cell.length_c   1.000
_cell.angle_alpha   90.00
_cell.angle_beta   90.00
_cell.angle_gamma   90.00
#
_symmetry.space_group_name_H-M   'P 1'
#
loop_
_entity.id
_entity.type
_entity.pdbx_description
1 polymer ?
#
loop_
_entity_poly.entity_id
_entity_poly.type
_entity_poly.pdbx_seq_one_letter_code
_entity_poly.pdbx_strand_id
1 'polypeptide(L)'
;MAYDQFVIRFPDGLRDRIKQAARANNRSMNQEIVARLSHSLDSGAEALPLGNDSGPGASIAPDNLQELLEEAAERAARKVLLMQLRANDEQ
;
A
#
# COMPACT_ATOMS: atom_id res chain seq x y z
N MET A 1 3.19 14.99 2.69
CA MET A 1 3.07 14.00 3.78
C MET A 1 4.48 13.49 4.07
N ALA A 2 4.94 13.58 5.31
CA ALA A 2 6.27 13.11 5.71
C ALA A 2 6.20 11.62 6.07
N TYR A 3 7.26 10.86 5.76
CA TYR A 3 7.42 9.46 6.15
C TYR A 3 8.48 9.37 7.25
N ASP A 4 8.25 8.50 8.24
CA ASP A 4 9.25 8.21 9.26
C ASP A 4 10.45 7.48 8.65
N GLN A 5 11.66 7.85 9.09
CA GLN A 5 12.91 7.27 8.63
C GLN A 5 13.61 6.57 9.78
N PHE A 6 14.01 5.32 9.56
CA PHE A 6 14.72 4.50 10.54
C PHE A 6 16.01 3.96 9.94
N VAL A 7 17.10 4.01 10.70
CA VAL A 7 18.39 3.42 10.31
C VAL A 7 18.40 1.95 10.73
N ILE A 8 18.42 1.05 9.76
CA ILE A 8 18.48 -0.41 9.99
C ILE A 8 19.92 -0.89 9.87
N ARG A 9 20.40 -1.61 10.88
CA ARG A 9 21.69 -2.32 10.83
C ARG A 9 21.44 -3.73 10.31
N PHE A 10 22.00 -4.04 9.15
CA PHE A 10 21.90 -5.38 8.56
C PHE A 10 23.08 -6.24 9.00
N PRO A 11 22.86 -7.50 9.40
CA PRO A 11 23.95 -8.48 9.49
C PRO A 11 24.52 -8.78 8.10
N ASP A 12 25.73 -9.35 8.08
CA ASP A 12 26.47 -9.63 6.86
C ASP A 12 25.64 -10.41 5.83
N GLY A 13 25.71 -9.97 4.57
CA GLY A 13 25.01 -10.57 3.44
C GLY A 13 23.49 -10.33 3.39
N LEU A 14 22.83 -9.92 4.48
CA LEU A 14 21.37 -9.73 4.46
C LEU A 14 20.94 -8.58 3.55
N ARG A 15 21.71 -7.49 3.54
CA ARG A 15 21.44 -6.33 2.67
C ARG A 15 21.44 -6.72 1.19
N ASP A 16 22.40 -7.54 0.76
CA ASP A 16 22.51 -7.98 -0.63
C ASP A 16 21.37 -8.93 -1.01
N ARG A 17 20.97 -9.82 -0.09
CA ARG A 17 19.78 -10.67 -0.29
C ARG A 17 18.51 -9.85 -0.49
N ILE A 18 18.30 -8.81 0.31
CA ILE A 18 17.15 -7.90 0.14
C ILE A 18 17.26 -7.15 -1.18
N LYS A 19 18.45 -6.68 -1.58
CA LYS A 19 18.68 -6.00 -2.85
C LYS A 19 18.31 -6.88 -4.04
N GLN A 20 18.71 -8.14 -4.01
CA GLN A 20 18.41 -9.10 -5.06
C GLN A 20 16.91 -9.39 -5.13
N ALA A 21 16.25 -9.59 -3.98
CA ALA A 21 14.81 -9.78 -3.93
C ALA A 21 14.03 -8.56 -4.45
N ALA A 22 14.45 -7.34 -4.09
CA ALA A 22 13.85 -6.12 -4.59
C ALA A 22 13.93 -6.03 -6.12
N ARG A 23 15.10 -6.34 -6.70
CA ARG A 23 15.30 -6.40 -8.16
C ARG A 23 14.40 -7.45 -8.83
N ALA A 24 14.33 -8.65 -8.27
CA ALA A 24 13.48 -9.72 -8.80
C ALA A 24 11.98 -9.33 -8.79
N ASN A 25 11.55 -8.54 -7.80
CA ASN A 25 10.18 -8.05 -7.66
C ASN A 25 9.92 -6.69 -8.34
N ASN A 26 10.88 -6.13 -9.08
CA ASN A 26 10.80 -4.79 -9.68
C ASN A 26 10.44 -3.68 -8.67
N ARG A 27 10.96 -3.78 -7.45
CA ARG A 27 10.73 -2.84 -6.34
C ARG A 27 12.01 -2.13 -5.94
N SER A 28 11.87 -0.96 -5.32
CA SER A 28 12.98 -0.38 -4.56
C SER A 28 13.27 -1.24 -3.32
N MET A 29 14.49 -1.13 -2.78
CA MET A 29 14.85 -1.83 -1.55
C MET A 29 13.90 -1.47 -0.39
N ASN A 30 13.48 -0.21 -0.28
CA ASN A 30 12.54 0.23 0.75
C ASN A 30 11.17 -0.42 0.57
N GLN A 31 10.65 -0.48 -0.66
CA GLN A 31 9.37 -1.13 -0.96
C GLN A 31 9.39 -2.62 -0.62
N GLU A 32 10.51 -3.31 -0.88
CA GLU A 32 10.66 -4.72 -0.53
C GLU A 32 10.72 -4.94 0.99
N ILE A 33 11.43 -4.07 1.72
CA ILE A 33 11.47 -4.12 3.19
C ILE A 33 10.06 -3.93 3.76
N VAL A 34 9.35 -2.88 3.33
CA VAL A 34 7.98 -2.60 3.79
C VAL A 34 7.05 -3.76 3.46
N ALA A 35 7.07 -4.27 2.22
CA ALA A 35 6.21 -5.38 1.83
C ALA A 35 6.41 -6.64 2.69
N ARG A 36 7.66 -6.98 3.03
CA ARG A 36 7.97 -8.12 3.90
C ARG A 36 7.51 -7.88 5.34
N LEU A 37 7.68 -6.66 5.85
CA LEU A 37 7.24 -6.30 7.19
C LEU A 37 5.72 -6.34 7.29
N SER A 38 5.00 -5.72 6.34
CA SER A 38 3.54 -5.77 6.25
C SER A 38 3.04 -7.21 6.21
N HIS A 39 3.56 -8.03 5.29
CA HIS A 39 3.16 -9.44 5.20
C HIS A 39 3.41 -10.21 6.50
N SER A 40 4.54 -9.98 7.18
CA SER A 40 4.87 -10.67 8.44
C SER A 40 3.97 -10.24 9.59
N LEU A 41 3.54 -8.98 9.62
CA LEU A 41 2.63 -8.44 10.63
C LEU A 41 1.17 -8.86 10.38
N ASP A 42 0.73 -8.86 9.12
CA ASP A 42 -0.61 -9.27 8.71
C ASP A 42 -0.82 -10.78 8.90
N SER A 43 0.19 -11.60 8.56
CA SER A 43 0.14 -13.06 8.76
C SER A 43 0.12 -13.47 10.25
N GLY A 44 0.58 -12.59 11.14
CA GLY A 44 0.54 -12.81 12.59
C GLY A 44 -0.80 -12.51 13.24
N ALA A 45 -1.70 -11.79 12.55
CA ALA A 45 -3.02 -11.42 13.06
C ALA A 45 -4.05 -12.56 12.94
N GLU A 46 -3.85 -13.49 12.00
CA GLU A 46 -4.72 -14.65 11.72
C GLU A 46 -4.36 -15.90 12.55
N ALA A 47 -3.59 -15.76 13.63
CA ALA A 47 -3.18 -16.87 14.50
C ALA A 47 -3.92 -16.87 15.85
N LEU A 48 -5.19 -16.49 15.87
CA LEU A 48 -6.12 -16.91 16.92
C LEU A 48 -6.88 -18.14 16.40
N PRO A 49 -6.54 -19.37 16.83
CA PRO A 49 -7.30 -20.55 16.47
C PRO A 49 -8.60 -20.57 17.28
N LEU A 50 -9.60 -19.79 16.87
CA LEU A 50 -10.99 -20.07 17.21
C LEU A 50 -11.47 -21.12 16.20
N GLY A 51 -11.60 -22.35 16.69
CA GLY A 51 -11.84 -23.52 15.86
C GLY A 51 -13.18 -23.53 15.11
N ASN A 52 -13.20 -24.38 14.06
CA ASN A 52 -14.32 -24.75 13.19
C ASN A 52 -14.83 -23.58 12.33
N ASP A 53 -15.20 -23.69 11.06
CA ASP A 53 -15.71 -24.79 10.25
C ASP A 53 -15.59 -24.44 8.76
N SER A 54 -15.77 -25.44 7.90
CA SER A 54 -15.51 -25.42 6.46
C SER A 54 -16.24 -24.34 5.66
N GLY A 55 -15.52 -23.62 4.79
CA GLY A 55 -16.09 -22.88 3.67
C GLY A 55 -15.03 -22.46 2.64
N PRO A 56 -15.19 -22.77 1.33
CA PRO A 56 -14.31 -22.24 0.31
C PRO A 56 -14.81 -20.86 -0.15
N GLY A 57 -13.94 -19.86 -0.11
CA GLY A 57 -14.07 -18.68 -0.97
C GLY A 57 -14.45 -17.39 -0.25
N ALA A 58 -13.49 -16.46 -0.23
CA ALA A 58 -13.76 -15.04 -0.39
C ALA A 58 -12.47 -14.33 -0.83
N SER A 59 -11.98 -14.67 -2.03
CA SER A 59 -11.13 -13.73 -2.78
C SER A 59 -12.05 -12.66 -3.36
N ILE A 60 -12.47 -11.69 -2.53
CA ILE A 60 -13.18 -10.50 -3.01
C ILE A 60 -12.08 -9.48 -3.36
N ALA A 61 -11.48 -9.62 -4.54
CA ALA A 61 -10.95 -8.44 -5.20
C ALA A 61 -12.16 -7.65 -5.70
N PRO A 62 -12.25 -6.33 -5.47
CA PRO A 62 -13.34 -5.55 -6.06
C PRO A 62 -13.19 -5.61 -7.58
N ASP A 63 -14.18 -6.16 -8.26
CA ASP A 63 -14.13 -6.46 -9.70
C ASP A 63 -13.88 -5.23 -10.60
N ASN A 64 -13.97 -4.00 -10.09
CA ASN A 64 -13.86 -2.79 -10.92
C ASN A 64 -12.82 -1.79 -10.37
N LEU A 65 -11.53 -2.17 -10.41
CA LEU A 65 -10.42 -1.26 -10.09
C LEU A 65 -10.40 -0.02 -11.01
N GLN A 66 -10.85 -0.15 -12.26
CA GLN A 66 -10.92 0.95 -13.23
C GLN A 66 -11.95 2.01 -12.84
N GLU A 67 -13.13 1.59 -12.40
CA GLU A 67 -14.23 2.48 -11.98
C GLU A 67 -13.87 3.27 -10.71
N LEU A 68 -13.19 2.62 -9.76
CA LEU A 68 -12.68 3.27 -8.54
C LEU A 68 -11.61 4.33 -8.81
N LEU A 69 -10.72 4.10 -9.77
CA LEU A 69 -9.68 5.06 -10.15
C LEU A 69 -10.30 6.28 -10.86
N GLU A 70 -11.32 6.06 -11.68
CA GLU A 70 -12.02 7.11 -12.41
C GLU A 70 -12.83 8.01 -11.47
N GLU A 71 -13.57 7.42 -10.51
CA GLU A 71 -14.34 8.18 -9.51
C GLU A 71 -13.42 9.00 -8.58
N ALA A 72 -12.26 8.46 -8.20
CA ALA A 72 -11.27 9.18 -7.40
C ALA A 72 -10.67 10.37 -8.14
N ALA A 73 -10.42 10.23 -9.44
CA ALA A 73 -9.91 11.31 -10.29
C ALA A 73 -10.95 12.43 -10.46
N GLU A 74 -12.23 12.08 -10.65
CA GLU A 74 -13.32 13.05 -10.83
C GLU A 74 -13.56 13.88 -9.56
N ARG A 75 -13.48 13.24 -8.37
CA ARG A 75 -13.54 13.93 -7.08
C ARG A 75 -12.39 14.94 -6.91
N ALA A 76 -11.19 14.62 -7.39
CA ALA A 76 -10.06 15.54 -7.36
C ALA A 76 -10.28 16.74 -8.28
N ALA A 77 -10.77 16.53 -9.50
CA ALA A 77 -11.06 17.59 -10.46
C ALA A 77 -12.15 18.56 -9.94
N ARG A 78 -13.22 18.03 -9.33
CA ARG A 78 -14.29 18.85 -8.74
C ARG A 78 -13.80 19.73 -7.59
N LYS A 79 -12.83 19.24 -6.82
CA LYS A 79 -12.20 20.01 -5.73
C LYS A 79 -11.35 21.16 -6.27
N VAL A 80 -10.65 20.96 -7.38
CA VAL A 80 -9.85 22.01 -8.05
C VAL A 80 -10.76 23.10 -8.63
N LEU A 81 -11.87 22.74 -9.28
CA LEU A 81 -12.83 23.72 -9.79
C LEU A 81 -13.45 24.56 -8.66
N LEU A 82 -13.81 23.93 -7.53
CA LEU A 82 -14.31 24.64 -6.35
C LEU A 82 -13.25 25.56 -5.72
N MET A 83 -11.96 25.22 -5.83
CA MET A 83 -10.87 26.12 -5.39
C MET A 83 -10.68 27.30 -6.35
N GLN A 84 -10.83 27.09 -7.65
CA GLN A 84 -10.70 28.15 -8.66
C GLN A 84 -11.86 29.15 -8.62
N LEU A 85 -13.08 28.67 -8.34
CA LEU A 85 -14.25 29.55 -8.17
C LEU A 85 -14.10 30.44 -6.93
N ARG A 86 -13.62 29.91 -5.81
CA ARG A 86 -13.35 30.69 -4.60
C ARG A 86 -12.27 31.76 -4.77
N ALA A 87 -11.32 31.54 -5.69
CA ALA A 87 -10.24 32.49 -5.96
C ALA A 87 -10.65 33.67 -6.87
N ASN A 88 -11.73 33.53 -7.63
CA ASN A 88 -12.24 34.57 -8.52
C ASN A 88 -13.23 35.53 -7.86
N ASP A 89 -13.83 35.16 -6.73
CA ASP A 89 -14.75 36.03 -5.98
C ASP A 89 -14.03 37.12 -5.14
N GLU A 90 -12.69 37.09 -5.05
CA GLU A 90 -11.87 38.07 -4.31
C GLU A 90 -11.06 39.03 -5.22
N GLN A 91 -11.39 39.11 -6.51
CA GLN A 91 -10.77 40.04 -7.49
C GLN A 91 -11.70 41.21 -7.84
#